data_AF-A0AAV0FGT5-F1
#
_entry.id   AF-A0AAV0FGT5-F1
#
_cell.length_a   1.000
_cell.length_b   1.000
_cell.length_c   1.000
_cell.angle_alpha   90.00
_cell.angle_beta   90.00
_cell.angle_gamma   90.00
#
_symmetry.space_group_name_H-M   'P 1'
#
loop_
_entity.id
_entity.type
_entity.pdbx_description
1 polymer ?
#
loop_
_entity_poly.entity_id
_entity_poly.type
_entity_poly.pdbx_seq_one_letter_code
_entity_poly.pdbx_strand_id
1 'polypeptide(L)'
;MANFFWVSSNTKQNYHWKKWSHLCVPTEEGGLGIRSLSDLEKSFTLKLWWKWKIGNSLWNSFIKARYKRDADSVPKLLDSAIWRRICSINSQALSICSTNPEGVCLWDLEDNGLFSFKSAYNFIRGEAGSSFLFKHCWHPKQQSKVKLFLWKLLTGGVKTLWNISFINVLYVGTFGKHIQIYGGEMQSSHLVPLSRFRLSKYTLNIGLYL
;
A
#
# COMPACT_ATOMS: atom_id res chain seq x y z
N MET A 1 -10.92 3.00 -11.72
CA MET A 1 -10.88 1.79 -10.87
C MET A 1 -11.88 1.79 -9.72
N ALA A 2 -12.27 2.94 -9.15
CA ALA A 2 -13.26 3.01 -8.07
C ALA A 2 -14.60 2.33 -8.39
N ASN A 3 -15.02 2.34 -9.67
CA ASN A 3 -16.30 1.76 -10.08
C ASN A 3 -16.39 0.25 -9.87
N PHE A 4 -15.29 -0.50 -9.94
CA PHE A 4 -15.32 -1.96 -9.79
C PHE A 4 -15.68 -2.40 -8.36
N PHE A 5 -15.17 -1.70 -7.35
CA PHE A 5 -15.43 -2.04 -5.94
C PHE A 5 -16.66 -1.36 -5.36
N TRP A 6 -17.05 -0.21 -5.92
CA TRP A 6 -18.04 0.68 -5.33
C TRP A 6 -19.27 0.91 -6.21
N VAL A 7 -19.44 0.24 -7.34
CA VAL A 7 -20.68 0.33 -8.14
C VAL A 7 -21.48 -0.95 -8.03
N SER A 8 -22.77 -0.79 -7.73
CA SER A 8 -23.82 -1.80 -7.85
C SER A 8 -24.94 -1.18 -8.71
N SER A 9 -25.74 -2.01 -9.35
CA SER A 9 -26.62 -1.67 -10.48
C SER A 9 -27.46 -0.38 -10.35
N ASN A 10 -27.44 0.38 -11.45
CA ASN A 10 -28.28 1.44 -12.02
C ASN A 10 -29.06 2.47 -11.19
N THR A 11 -29.19 2.43 -9.86
CA THR A 11 -30.05 3.42 -9.17
C THR A 11 -29.46 4.10 -7.94
N LYS A 12 -28.35 3.61 -7.36
CA LYS A 12 -27.72 4.25 -6.19
C LYS A 12 -26.20 4.33 -6.34
N GLN A 13 -25.65 5.55 -6.28
CA GLN A 13 -24.22 5.74 -6.09
C GLN A 13 -23.82 5.23 -4.70
N ASN A 14 -22.89 4.27 -4.64
CA ASN A 14 -22.42 3.79 -3.34
C ASN A 14 -21.37 4.72 -2.78
N TYR A 15 -21.35 4.78 -1.46
CA TYR A 15 -20.36 5.52 -0.70
C TYR A 15 -18.97 4.92 -0.89
N HIS A 16 -18.04 5.73 -1.38
CA HIS A 16 -16.62 5.38 -1.41
C HIS A 16 -16.08 5.34 0.03
N TRP A 17 -15.78 4.15 0.55
CA TRP A 17 -15.34 3.99 1.95
C TRP A 17 -14.02 4.69 2.22
N LYS A 18 -13.09 4.66 1.25
CA LYS A 18 -11.79 5.35 1.26
C LYS A 18 -11.32 5.61 -0.16
N LYS A 19 -10.39 6.56 -0.31
CA LYS A 19 -9.67 6.77 -1.59
C LYS A 19 -8.92 5.50 -1.98
N TRP A 20 -8.89 5.22 -3.28
CA TRP A 20 -8.22 4.05 -3.85
C TRP A 20 -6.74 3.94 -3.44
N SER A 21 -6.04 5.07 -3.36
CA SER A 21 -4.64 5.14 -2.90
C SER A 21 -4.44 4.53 -1.51
N HIS A 22 -5.34 4.78 -0.56
CA HIS A 22 -5.25 4.21 0.79
C HIS A 22 -5.62 2.72 0.84
N LEU A 23 -6.41 2.22 -0.12
CA LEU A 23 -6.73 0.80 -0.21
C LEU A 23 -5.57 -0.03 -0.77
N CYS A 24 -4.77 0.58 -1.65
CA CYS A 24 -3.67 -0.08 -2.36
C CYS A 24 -2.38 -0.24 -1.54
N VAL A 25 -2.43 0.11 -0.26
CA VAL A 25 -1.34 -0.01 0.69
C VAL A 25 -1.30 -1.45 1.23
N PRO A 26 -0.13 -2.00 1.61
CA PRO A 26 -0.05 -3.30 2.27
C PRO A 26 -0.94 -3.39 3.51
N THR A 27 -1.35 -4.61 3.85
CA THR A 27 -2.15 -4.86 5.04
C THR A 27 -1.47 -4.38 6.31
N GLU A 28 -0.14 -4.44 6.39
CA GLU A 28 0.64 -4.00 7.56
C GLU A 28 0.71 -2.48 7.74
N GLU A 29 0.49 -1.74 6.66
CA GLU A 29 0.52 -0.27 6.62
C GLU A 29 -0.91 0.32 6.64
N GLY A 30 -1.94 -0.52 6.76
CA GLY A 30 -3.33 -0.10 6.90
C GLY A 30 -4.17 -0.08 5.63
N GLY A 31 -3.67 -0.64 4.52
CA GLY A 31 -4.47 -0.88 3.34
C GLY A 31 -5.09 -2.29 3.30
N LEU A 32 -5.67 -2.64 2.15
CA LEU A 32 -6.27 -3.96 1.89
C LEU A 32 -5.27 -4.96 1.31
N GLY A 33 -4.01 -4.55 1.07
CA GLY A 33 -3.00 -5.39 0.41
C GLY A 33 -3.19 -5.55 -1.10
N ILE A 34 -4.12 -4.81 -1.70
CA ILE A 34 -4.29 -4.76 -3.16
C ILE A 34 -3.15 -3.91 -3.73
N ARG A 35 -2.53 -4.31 -4.83
CA ARG A 35 -1.49 -3.49 -5.47
C ARG A 35 -2.11 -2.46 -6.40
N SER A 36 -1.60 -1.23 -6.39
CA SER A 36 -2.05 -0.22 -7.34
C SER A 36 -1.55 -0.56 -8.74
N LEU A 37 -2.44 -0.50 -9.74
CA LEU A 37 -2.05 -0.76 -11.13
C LEU A 37 -1.06 0.28 -11.66
N SER A 38 -1.19 1.55 -11.25
CA SER A 38 -0.25 2.61 -11.64
C SER A 38 1.17 2.29 -11.18
N ASP A 39 1.29 1.75 -9.97
CA ASP A 39 2.59 1.52 -9.34
C ASP A 39 3.19 0.22 -9.88
N LEU A 40 2.36 -0.78 -10.14
CA LEU A 40 2.75 -1.97 -10.90
C LEU A 40 3.24 -1.62 -12.30
N GLU A 41 2.52 -0.77 -13.02
CA GLU A 41 2.87 -0.34 -14.37
C GLU A 41 4.26 0.33 -14.40
N LYS A 42 4.51 1.24 -13.46
CA LYS A 42 5.82 1.87 -13.28
C LYS A 42 6.90 0.84 -12.91
N SER A 43 6.61 -0.06 -11.97
CA SER A 43 7.55 -1.11 -11.55
C SER A 43 7.93 -2.07 -12.68
N PHE A 44 6.99 -2.43 -13.56
CA PHE A 44 7.28 -3.22 -14.75
C PHE A 44 8.10 -2.44 -15.77
N THR A 45 7.87 -1.12 -15.88
CA THR A 45 8.68 -0.25 -16.74
C THR A 45 10.12 -0.17 -16.22
N LEU A 46 10.31 -0.09 -14.91
CA LEU A 46 11.60 -0.13 -14.23
C LEU A 46 12.33 -1.47 -14.50
N LYS A 47 11.59 -2.58 -14.43
CA LYS A 47 12.10 -3.92 -14.79
C LYS A 47 12.55 -3.99 -16.26
N LEU A 48 11.81 -3.36 -17.18
CA LEU A 48 12.20 -3.27 -18.59
C LEU A 48 13.44 -2.41 -18.77
N TRP A 49 13.53 -1.28 -18.08
CA TRP A 49 14.71 -0.42 -18.08
C TRP A 49 15.96 -1.17 -17.62
N TRP A 50 15.86 -1.92 -16.50
CA TRP A 50 16.96 -2.73 -16.00
C TRP A 50 17.41 -3.80 -17.01
N LYS A 51 16.44 -4.51 -17.61
CA LYS A 51 16.71 -5.49 -18.67
C LYS A 51 17.39 -4.87 -19.89
N TRP A 52 17.11 -3.61 -20.20
CA TRP A 52 17.75 -2.89 -21.29
C TRP A 52 19.19 -2.47 -20.94
N LYS A 53 19.47 -2.06 -19.71
CA LYS A 53 20.85 -1.72 -19.30
C LYS A 53 21.76 -2.96 -19.27
N ILE A 54 21.38 -4.01 -18.54
CA ILE A 54 22.29 -5.13 -18.20
C ILE A 54 22.00 -6.41 -19.01
N GLY A 55 20.78 -6.58 -19.55
CA GLY A 55 20.38 -7.85 -20.15
C GLY A 55 21.21 -8.23 -21.39
N ASN A 56 21.36 -9.52 -21.65
CA ASN A 56 21.95 -10.06 -22.88
C ASN A 56 20.90 -10.75 -23.77
N SER A 57 19.61 -10.43 -23.57
CA SER A 57 18.52 -11.06 -24.33
C SER A 57 18.42 -10.52 -25.76
N LEU A 58 17.80 -11.30 -26.65
CA LEU A 58 17.46 -10.89 -28.02
C LEU A 58 16.66 -9.57 -28.05
N TRP A 59 15.79 -9.37 -27.06
CA TRP A 59 15.06 -8.12 -26.91
C TRP A 59 16.01 -6.95 -26.63
N ASN A 60 17.02 -7.14 -25.77
CA ASN A 60 17.99 -6.07 -25.51
C ASN A 60 18.84 -5.75 -26.75
N SER A 61 19.35 -6.77 -27.44
CA SER A 61 20.12 -6.55 -28.68
C SER A 61 19.28 -5.82 -29.73
N PHE A 62 18.01 -6.20 -29.90
CA PHE A 62 17.07 -5.50 -30.78
C PHE A 62 16.84 -4.04 -30.38
N ILE A 63 16.57 -3.77 -29.09
CA ILE A 63 16.29 -2.40 -28.61
C ILE A 63 17.53 -1.51 -28.73
N LYS A 64 18.71 -2.01 -28.35
CA LYS A 64 19.99 -1.30 -28.53
C LYS A 64 20.26 -1.00 -30.01
N ALA A 65 20.04 -1.98 -30.90
CA ALA A 65 20.23 -1.80 -32.34
C ALA A 65 19.21 -0.85 -32.97
N ARG A 66 17.96 -0.82 -32.47
CA ARG A 66 16.89 0.02 -33.01
C ARG A 66 17.06 1.49 -32.65
N TYR A 67 17.34 1.78 -31.37
CA TYR A 67 17.36 3.16 -30.89
C TYR A 67 18.76 3.78 -30.91
N LYS A 68 19.83 2.98 -30.77
CA LYS A 68 21.25 3.39 -30.80
C LYS A 68 21.54 4.69 -30.03
N ARG A 69 20.82 4.93 -28.93
CA ARG A 69 20.89 6.13 -28.11
C ARG A 69 20.54 5.78 -26.68
N ASP A 70 21.02 6.59 -25.76
CA ASP A 70 20.67 6.44 -24.35
C ASP A 70 19.26 6.92 -24.05
N ALA A 71 18.73 6.37 -22.95
CA ALA A 71 17.41 6.70 -22.41
C ALA A 71 17.31 8.15 -21.89
N ASP A 72 18.44 8.86 -21.75
CA ASP A 72 18.51 10.29 -21.45
C ASP A 72 18.05 11.18 -22.60
N SER A 73 18.00 10.64 -23.83
CA SER A 73 17.53 11.39 -24.99
C SER A 73 16.02 11.65 -24.94
N VAL A 74 15.62 12.86 -25.35
CA VAL A 74 14.20 13.24 -25.45
C VAL A 74 13.46 12.23 -26.34
N PRO A 75 12.32 11.68 -25.87
CA PRO A 75 11.54 10.75 -26.67
C PRO A 75 11.06 11.43 -27.96
N LYS A 76 11.25 10.76 -29.09
CA LYS A 76 10.78 11.20 -30.41
C LYS A 76 9.34 10.74 -30.61
N LEU A 77 8.60 11.45 -31.46
CA LEU A 77 7.19 11.17 -31.74
C LEU A 77 6.96 9.74 -32.29
N LEU A 78 7.89 9.24 -33.11
CA LEU A 78 7.81 7.94 -33.78
C LEU A 78 8.35 6.78 -32.92
N ASP A 79 8.71 7.04 -31.67
CA ASP A 79 9.19 6.00 -30.77
C ASP A 79 8.06 5.06 -30.35
N SER A 80 8.41 3.79 -30.16
CA SER A 80 7.47 2.85 -29.56
C SER A 80 7.01 3.36 -28.18
N ALA A 81 5.75 3.08 -27.83
CA ALA A 81 5.21 3.40 -26.52
C ALA A 81 6.05 2.81 -25.37
N ILE A 82 6.67 1.63 -25.59
CA ILE A 82 7.56 0.98 -24.63
C ILE A 82 8.81 1.83 -24.38
N TRP A 83 9.48 2.28 -25.45
CA TRP A 83 10.69 3.11 -25.33
C TRP A 83 10.38 4.45 -24.66
N ARG A 84 9.27 5.09 -25.01
CA ARG A 84 8.82 6.33 -24.37
C ARG A 84 8.62 6.16 -22.86
N ARG A 85 8.07 5.02 -22.43
CA ARG A 85 7.93 4.69 -21.01
C ARG A 85 9.26 4.48 -20.32
N ILE A 86 10.20 3.79 -20.96
CA ILE A 86 11.57 3.59 -20.45
C ILE A 86 12.27 4.94 -20.26
N CYS A 87 12.19 5.85 -21.24
CA CYS A 87 12.72 7.22 -21.11
C CYS A 87 12.05 7.99 -19.96
N SER A 88 10.73 7.86 -19.81
CA SER A 88 9.98 8.58 -18.76
C SER A 88 10.39 8.18 -17.34
N ILE A 89 10.82 6.93 -17.11
CA ILE A 89 11.22 6.45 -15.78
C ILE A 89 12.74 6.55 -15.54
N ASN A 90 13.51 6.90 -16.58
CA ASN A 90 14.96 6.88 -16.56
C ASN A 90 15.55 7.72 -15.42
N SER A 91 15.00 8.90 -15.14
CA SER A 91 15.44 9.74 -14.02
C SER A 91 15.29 9.06 -12.66
N GLN A 92 14.16 8.37 -12.44
CA GLN A 92 13.92 7.60 -11.21
C GLN A 92 14.82 6.37 -11.14
N ALA A 93 15.07 5.71 -12.27
CA ALA A 93 15.92 4.52 -12.33
C ALA A 93 17.40 4.85 -12.05
N LEU A 94 17.89 5.98 -12.56
CA LEU A 94 19.26 6.45 -12.29
C LEU A 94 19.47 6.83 -10.82
N SER A 95 18.44 7.29 -10.11
CA SER A 95 18.55 7.58 -8.67
C SER A 95 18.74 6.35 -7.77
N ILE A 96 18.49 5.15 -8.30
CA ILE A 96 18.55 3.88 -7.57
C ILE A 96 19.56 2.91 -8.18
N CYS A 97 20.36 3.37 -9.15
CA CYS A 97 21.36 2.56 -9.81
C CYS A 97 22.68 3.32 -9.90
N SER A 98 23.74 2.70 -9.39
CA SER A 98 25.12 3.14 -9.58
C SER A 98 25.78 2.41 -10.73
N THR A 99 26.84 2.98 -11.30
CA THR A 99 27.64 2.31 -12.34
C THR A 99 29.03 2.04 -11.78
N ASN A 100 29.45 0.77 -11.85
CA ASN A 100 30.79 0.34 -11.45
C ASN A 100 31.85 0.88 -12.40
N PRO A 101 33.13 0.92 -11.98
CA PRO A 101 34.25 1.28 -12.86
C PRO A 101 34.34 0.44 -14.15
N GLU A 102 33.83 -0.80 -14.10
CA GLU A 102 33.74 -1.71 -15.25
C GLU A 102 32.59 -1.39 -16.22
N GLY A 103 31.79 -0.35 -15.93
CA GLY A 103 30.65 0.07 -16.76
C GLY A 103 29.37 -0.76 -16.54
N VAL A 104 29.36 -1.66 -15.55
CA VAL A 104 28.17 -2.44 -15.18
C VAL A 104 27.30 -1.64 -14.23
N CYS A 105 26.00 -1.56 -14.53
CA CYS A 105 25.00 -0.93 -13.68
C CYS A 105 24.65 -1.87 -12.50
N LEU A 106 24.66 -1.35 -11.28
CA LEU A 106 24.26 -2.05 -10.05
C LEU A 106 22.92 -1.52 -9.54
N TRP A 107 22.19 -2.37 -8.82
CA TRP A 107 20.92 -2.03 -8.18
C TRP A 107 21.15 -1.64 -6.73
N ASP A 108 21.01 -0.37 -6.38
CA ASP A 108 21.42 0.14 -5.07
C ASP A 108 20.43 -0.20 -3.94
N LEU A 109 19.24 -0.73 -4.27
CA LEU A 109 18.22 -1.09 -3.28
C LEU A 109 18.42 -2.47 -2.66
N GLU A 110 19.34 -3.28 -3.18
CA GLU A 110 19.61 -4.63 -2.69
C GLU A 110 21.12 -4.81 -2.53
N ASP A 111 21.55 -5.44 -1.43
CA ASP A 111 22.99 -5.58 -1.10
C ASP A 111 23.77 -6.43 -2.12
N ASN A 112 23.07 -7.25 -2.90
CA ASN A 112 23.67 -8.08 -3.94
C ASN A 112 23.85 -7.36 -5.28
N GLY A 113 23.39 -6.11 -5.40
CA GLY A 113 23.43 -5.33 -6.64
C GLY A 113 22.53 -5.86 -7.76
N LEU A 114 21.66 -6.84 -7.47
CA LEU A 114 20.75 -7.44 -8.43
C LEU A 114 19.35 -6.83 -8.35
N PHE A 115 18.68 -6.76 -9.49
CA PHE A 115 17.30 -6.30 -9.54
C PHE A 115 16.33 -7.28 -8.87
N SER A 116 15.52 -6.74 -7.96
CA SER A 116 14.37 -7.41 -7.37
C SER A 116 13.10 -6.62 -7.65
N PHE A 117 12.06 -7.31 -8.10
CA PHE A 117 10.78 -6.66 -8.36
C PHE A 117 10.14 -6.13 -7.08
N LYS A 118 10.43 -6.74 -5.92
CA LYS A 118 9.89 -6.32 -4.63
C LYS A 118 10.49 -4.96 -4.20
N SER A 119 11.80 -4.79 -4.27
CA SER A 119 12.45 -3.50 -3.96
C SER A 119 12.06 -2.42 -4.95
N ALA A 120 12.02 -2.73 -6.25
CA ALA A 120 11.50 -1.83 -7.28
C ALA A 120 10.09 -1.31 -6.97
N TYR A 121 9.17 -2.22 -6.60
CA TYR A 121 7.80 -1.84 -6.26
C TYR A 121 7.72 -1.02 -4.97
N ASN A 122 8.50 -1.38 -3.94
CA ASN A 122 8.55 -0.65 -2.67
C ASN A 122 9.14 0.76 -2.83
N PHE A 123 10.10 0.94 -3.72
CA PHE A 123 10.63 2.25 -4.07
C PHE A 123 9.58 3.13 -4.77
N ILE A 124 8.91 2.60 -5.79
CA ILE A 124 7.90 3.36 -6.55
C ILE A 124 6.70 3.75 -5.70
N ARG A 125 6.23 2.86 -4.81
CA ARG A 125 5.08 3.14 -3.95
C ARG A 125 5.40 4.14 -2.84
N GLY A 126 6.67 4.26 -2.45
CA GLY A 126 7.10 4.94 -1.23
C GLY A 126 6.67 4.15 0.01
N GLU A 127 7.47 3.16 0.40
CA GLU A 127 7.21 2.32 1.59
C GLU A 127 6.96 3.18 2.84
N ALA A 128 5.77 3.02 3.43
CA ALA A 128 5.42 3.66 4.69
C ALA A 128 5.68 2.70 5.86
N GLY A 129 5.88 3.24 7.06
CA GLY A 129 6.16 2.44 8.25
C GLY A 129 5.04 1.44 8.57
N SER A 130 5.40 0.19 8.85
CA SER A 130 4.43 -0.83 9.27
C SER A 130 3.81 -0.45 10.62
N SER A 131 2.50 -0.55 10.75
CA SER A 131 1.78 -0.27 11.99
C SER A 131 1.44 -1.58 12.71
N PHE A 132 1.76 -1.64 14.01
CA PHE A 132 1.51 -2.83 14.85
C PHE A 132 0.03 -3.24 14.89
N LEU A 133 -0.87 -2.24 14.91
CA LEU A 133 -2.33 -2.41 14.87
C LEU A 133 -2.78 -3.20 13.65
N PHE A 134 -2.25 -2.84 12.48
CA PHE A 134 -2.67 -3.45 11.23
C PHE A 134 -2.05 -4.83 11.02
N LYS A 135 -0.84 -5.09 11.53
CA LYS A 135 -0.27 -6.45 11.61
C LYS A 135 -1.19 -7.43 12.35
N HIS A 136 -1.76 -7.01 13.48
CA HIS A 136 -2.67 -7.86 14.27
C HIS A 136 -4.04 -8.02 13.62
N CYS A 137 -4.57 -6.97 12.99
CA CYS A 137 -5.88 -6.97 12.31
C CYS A 137 -5.98 -8.03 11.20
N TRP A 138 -4.86 -8.41 10.58
CA TRP A 138 -4.85 -9.28 9.40
C TRP A 138 -4.38 -10.72 9.68
N HIS A 139 -4.26 -11.11 10.95
CA HIS A 139 -3.74 -12.43 11.37
C HIS A 139 -4.41 -13.62 10.65
N PRO A 140 -3.66 -14.63 10.16
CA PRO A 140 -4.19 -15.70 9.30
C PRO A 140 -5.31 -16.53 9.94
N LYS A 141 -5.27 -16.78 11.26
CA LYS A 141 -6.29 -17.56 11.99
C LYS A 141 -7.68 -16.90 12.07
N GLN A 142 -7.81 -15.63 11.70
CA GLN A 142 -9.07 -14.88 11.84
C GLN A 142 -9.97 -15.01 10.61
N GLN A 143 -11.29 -15.06 10.80
CA GLN A 143 -12.25 -15.09 9.68
C GLN A 143 -12.21 -13.79 8.85
N SER A 144 -12.23 -13.91 7.52
CA SER A 144 -12.08 -12.78 6.58
C SER A 144 -13.09 -11.65 6.78
N LYS A 145 -14.33 -11.97 7.21
CA LYS A 145 -15.37 -10.97 7.51
C LYS A 145 -14.97 -10.08 8.70
N VAL A 146 -14.36 -10.68 9.74
CA VAL A 146 -13.92 -9.96 10.94
C VAL A 146 -12.71 -9.07 10.62
N LYS A 147 -11.78 -9.54 9.78
CA LYS A 147 -10.65 -8.72 9.31
C LYS A 147 -11.11 -7.44 8.60
N LEU A 148 -12.05 -7.59 7.65
CA LEU A 148 -12.62 -6.46 6.92
C LEU A 148 -13.37 -5.49 7.84
N PHE A 149 -14.09 -6.01 8.84
CA PHE A 149 -14.78 -5.17 9.82
C PHE A 149 -13.79 -4.40 10.71
N LEU A 150 -12.78 -5.06 11.28
CA LEU A 150 -11.75 -4.42 12.09
C LEU A 150 -10.96 -3.38 11.30
N TRP A 151 -10.61 -3.70 10.05
CA TRP A 151 -9.95 -2.76 9.16
C TRP A 151 -10.81 -1.52 8.89
N LYS A 152 -12.11 -1.70 8.63
CA LYS A 152 -13.05 -0.55 8.49
C LYS A 152 -13.13 0.28 9.76
N LEU A 153 -13.08 -0.37 10.93
CA LEU A 153 -13.15 0.30 12.22
C LEU A 153 -11.88 1.13 12.47
N LEU A 154 -10.70 0.53 12.29
CA LEU A 154 -9.40 1.21 12.44
C LEU A 154 -9.17 2.33 11.44
N THR A 155 -9.74 2.23 10.23
CA THR A 155 -9.61 3.27 9.20
C THR A 155 -10.72 4.32 9.24
N GLY A 156 -11.71 4.21 10.13
CA GLY A 156 -12.83 5.15 10.23
C GLY A 156 -13.81 5.07 9.04
N GLY A 157 -13.92 3.92 8.38
CA GLY A 157 -14.79 3.68 7.23
C GLY A 157 -16.21 3.22 7.60
N VAL A 158 -16.55 3.11 8.89
CA VAL A 158 -17.88 2.67 9.34
C VAL A 158 -18.86 3.84 9.34
N LYS A 159 -19.96 3.70 8.59
CA LYS A 159 -20.95 4.76 8.33
C LYS A 159 -21.71 5.27 9.55
N THR A 160 -21.88 4.44 10.58
CA THR A 160 -22.71 4.78 11.74
C THR A 160 -21.92 4.55 13.01
N LEU A 161 -21.22 5.58 13.47
CA LEU A 161 -20.64 5.62 14.83
C LEU A 161 -21.72 5.29 15.89
N TRP A 162 -22.98 5.64 15.62
CA TRP A 162 -24.14 5.26 16.43
C TRP A 162 -24.37 3.74 16.58
N ASN A 163 -24.10 2.96 15.53
CA ASN A 163 -24.25 1.50 15.62
C ASN A 163 -23.08 0.85 16.38
N ILE A 164 -21.95 1.57 16.48
CA ILE A 164 -20.78 1.21 17.27
C ILE A 164 -20.99 1.61 18.74
N SER A 165 -21.67 2.72 19.04
CA SER A 165 -22.08 3.07 20.41
C SER A 165 -23.15 2.11 20.96
N PHE A 166 -24.02 1.54 20.11
CA PHE A 166 -24.89 0.41 20.50
C PHE A 166 -24.09 -0.87 20.84
N ILE A 167 -22.87 -1.00 20.32
CA ILE A 167 -21.93 -2.10 20.65
C ILE A 167 -20.96 -1.65 21.76
N ASN A 168 -21.11 -0.43 22.30
CA ASN A 168 -20.22 0.17 23.29
C ASN A 168 -18.75 0.08 22.87
N VAL A 169 -18.37 0.72 21.76
CA VAL A 169 -16.95 0.85 21.37
C VAL A 169 -16.62 2.32 21.11
N LEU A 170 -15.94 2.95 22.06
CA LEU A 170 -15.55 4.36 22.03
C LEU A 170 -14.08 4.57 21.61
N TYR A 171 -13.19 3.60 21.84
CA TYR A 171 -11.77 3.76 21.58
C TYR A 171 -11.09 2.41 21.29
N VAL A 172 -10.24 2.37 20.25
CA VAL A 172 -9.37 1.22 19.96
C VAL A 172 -7.93 1.67 20.16
N GLY A 173 -7.33 1.16 21.24
CA GLY A 173 -5.95 1.44 21.61
C GLY A 173 -5.15 0.15 21.72
N THR A 174 -3.84 0.25 21.52
CA THR A 174 -2.90 -0.84 21.84
C THR A 174 -2.34 -0.62 23.24
N PHE A 175 -2.49 -1.61 24.12
CA PHE A 175 -1.70 -1.68 25.36
C PHE A 175 -0.83 -2.93 25.28
N GLY A 176 0.47 -2.74 25.02
CA GLY A 176 1.39 -3.85 24.74
C GLY A 176 1.06 -4.60 23.44
N LYS A 177 0.94 -5.94 23.50
CA LYS A 177 0.65 -6.81 22.34
C LYS A 177 -0.84 -7.03 22.06
N HIS A 178 -1.73 -6.43 22.85
CA HIS A 178 -3.17 -6.66 22.74
C HIS A 178 -3.87 -5.42 22.19
N ILE A 179 -4.79 -5.64 21.24
CA ILE A 179 -5.76 -4.62 20.80
C ILE A 179 -6.86 -4.60 21.86
N GLN A 180 -6.99 -3.48 22.57
CA GLN A 180 -8.08 -3.27 23.52
C GLN A 180 -9.12 -2.35 22.89
N ILE A 181 -10.36 -2.82 22.93
CA ILE A 181 -11.53 -2.08 22.49
C ILE A 181 -12.24 -1.62 23.76
N TYR A 182 -12.27 -0.31 24.00
CA TYR A 182 -12.91 0.28 25.17
C TYR A 182 -14.34 0.67 24.84
N GLY A 183 -15.27 0.27 25.70
CA GLY A 183 -16.68 0.65 25.63
C GLY A 183 -17.11 1.56 26.78
N GLY A 184 -17.97 2.53 26.48
CA GLY A 184 -18.59 3.37 27.48
C GLY A 184 -19.88 4.00 26.95
N GLU A 185 -20.89 4.08 27.80
CA GLU A 185 -22.13 4.79 27.50
C GLU A 185 -21.87 6.30 27.45
N MET A 186 -22.19 6.94 26.32
CA MET A 186 -22.28 8.40 26.24
C MET A 186 -23.58 8.85 26.92
N GLN A 187 -23.53 9.24 28.19
CA GLN A 187 -24.57 10.12 28.73
C GLN A 187 -24.26 11.56 28.33
N SER A 188 -25.25 12.22 27.71
CA SER A 188 -25.14 13.57 27.19
C SER A 188 -24.93 14.59 28.29
N SER A 189 -24.20 15.66 27.93
CA SER A 189 -23.98 16.93 28.64
C SER A 189 -22.79 16.96 29.63
N HIS A 190 -21.92 17.94 29.37
CA HIS A 190 -20.74 18.37 30.12
C HIS A 190 -19.39 17.73 29.75
N LEU A 191 -18.52 18.56 29.17
CA LEU A 191 -17.08 18.33 29.04
C LEU A 191 -16.49 18.16 30.44
N VAL A 192 -16.20 16.92 30.85
CA VAL A 192 -15.50 16.61 32.10
C VAL A 192 -14.07 16.15 31.77
N PRO A 193 -13.03 16.63 32.48
CA PRO A 193 -11.63 16.30 32.20
C PRO A 193 -11.34 14.80 32.35
N LEU A 194 -10.37 14.32 31.55
CA LEU A 194 -9.91 12.92 31.37
C LEU A 194 -9.46 12.17 32.64
N SER A 195 -9.62 12.70 33.86
CA SER A 195 -9.10 12.13 35.10
C SER A 195 -10.10 11.31 35.93
N ARG A 196 -11.38 11.21 35.53
CA ARG A 196 -12.42 10.58 36.38
C ARG A 196 -13.38 9.58 35.71
N PHE A 197 -13.08 9.07 34.52
CA PHE A 197 -13.86 7.95 33.99
C PHE A 197 -13.51 6.65 34.71
N ARG A 198 -14.40 6.22 35.61
CA ARG A 198 -14.46 4.84 36.11
C ARG A 198 -14.91 3.98 34.94
N LEU A 199 -13.95 3.54 34.12
CA LEU A 199 -14.18 2.60 33.02
C LEU A 199 -14.89 1.39 33.59
N SER A 200 -16.16 1.20 33.24
CA SER A 200 -16.80 -0.10 33.34
C SER A 200 -16.01 -1.02 32.42
N LYS A 201 -15.17 -1.88 33.03
CA LYS A 201 -14.28 -2.80 32.33
C LYS A 201 -15.12 -3.88 31.64
N TYR A 202 -15.70 -3.57 30.50
CA TYR A 202 -16.01 -4.61 29.53
C TYR A 202 -14.73 -4.86 28.74
N THR A 203 -13.81 -5.61 29.34
CA THR A 203 -12.75 -6.27 28.59
C THR A 203 -13.43 -7.26 27.65
N LEU A 204 -13.71 -6.85 26.42
CA LEU A 204 -13.71 -7.79 25.30
C LEU A 204 -12.26 -8.23 25.14
N ASN A 205 -11.84 -9.13 26.02
CA ASN A 205 -10.76 -10.05 25.72
C ASN A 205 -11.27 -10.81 24.50
N ILE A 206 -10.92 -10.32 23.31
CA ILE A 206 -10.76 -11.21 22.17
C ILE A 206 -9.58 -12.08 22.57
N GLY A 207 -9.88 -13.09 23.40
CA GLY A 207 -8.96 -14.14 23.74
C GLY A 207 -8.57 -14.77 22.42
N LEU A 208 -7.38 -14.43 21.95
CA LEU A 208 -6.63 -15.25 21.02
C LEU A 208 -6.38 -16.55 21.78
N TYR A 209 -7.32 -17.49 21.70
CA TYR A 209 -7.03 -18.87 22.02
C TYR A 209 -5.91 -19.31 21.08
N LEU A 210 -4.83 -19.78 21.70
CA LEU A 210 -3.54 -20.16 21.12
C LEU A 210 -3.66 -20.93 19.80
#